data_AF-A0A7V7ZMC0-F1
#
_entry.id   AF-A0A7V7ZMC0-F1
#
_cell.length_a   1.000
_cell.length_b   1.000
_cell.length_c   1.000
_cell.angle_alpha   90.00
_cell.angle_beta   90.00
_cell.angle_gamma   90.00
#
_symmetry.space_group_name_H-M   'P 1'
#
loop_
_entity.id
_entity.type
_entity.pdbx_description
1 polymer ?
#
loop_
_entity_poly.entity_id
_entity_poly.type
_entity_poly.pdbx_seq_one_letter_code
_entity_poly.pdbx_strand_id
1 'polypeptide(L)'
;MPAARRPLVILLIGVGLLAVAGVVAMLLLVPPKGGGSGDPLVDRGESIYRVRCMSCHATTTASGIGPGLAGLYQPGGPVLPSGVDYGGKLPNGEPITDEALGAFIRQGGSFQIGTMVGVPITDEELRALIAYMRTLEK
;
A
#
# COMPACT_ATOMS: atom_id res chain seq x y z
N MET A 1 -63.06 41.84 25.19
CA MET A 1 -61.63 41.99 24.82
C MET A 1 -60.89 40.77 25.38
N PRO A 2 -59.89 40.19 24.70
CA PRO A 2 -60.04 39.07 23.75
C PRO A 2 -59.48 37.70 24.25
N ALA A 3 -59.84 36.63 23.51
CA ALA A 3 -59.08 35.44 23.07
C ALA A 3 -57.98 34.83 24.00
N ALA A 4 -57.78 33.52 24.10
CA ALA A 4 -57.66 32.60 22.98
C ALA A 4 -57.66 31.13 23.45
N ARG A 5 -58.32 30.28 22.67
CA ARG A 5 -58.03 28.85 22.54
C ARG A 5 -56.62 28.67 21.95
N ARG A 6 -55.84 27.66 22.37
CA ARG A 6 -54.91 26.86 21.53
C ARG A 6 -54.13 25.78 22.31
N PRO A 7 -53.62 24.73 21.66
CA PRO A 7 -54.07 23.36 21.89
C PRO A 7 -52.94 22.36 22.19
N LEU A 8 -53.36 21.18 22.68
CA LEU A 8 -52.90 19.83 22.31
C LEU A 8 -51.72 19.74 21.31
N VAL A 9 -50.47 20.00 21.72
CA VAL A 9 -49.26 19.71 20.93
C VAL A 9 -48.06 19.45 21.85
N ILE A 10 -48.11 18.44 22.73
CA ILE A 10 -46.89 17.86 23.32
C ILE A 10 -47.06 16.35 23.47
N LEU A 11 -47.39 15.69 22.37
CA LEU A 11 -47.19 14.26 22.20
C LEU A 11 -46.24 14.14 21.00
N LEU A 12 -45.20 13.31 21.10
CA LEU A 12 -44.30 12.86 20.01
C LEU A 12 -42.92 13.56 19.80
N ILE A 13 -42.11 13.84 20.84
CA ILE A 13 -40.66 14.16 20.62
C ILE A 13 -39.72 13.36 21.57
N GLY A 14 -40.18 12.31 22.25
CA GLY A 14 -39.38 11.58 23.24
C GLY A 14 -38.60 10.35 22.74
N VAL A 15 -38.99 9.75 21.62
CA VAL A 15 -38.56 8.38 21.27
C VAL A 15 -37.54 8.32 20.11
N GLY A 16 -37.31 9.42 19.39
CA GLY A 16 -36.40 9.46 18.24
C GLY A 16 -34.90 9.53 18.58
N LEU A 17 -34.53 10.01 19.78
CA LEU A 17 -33.11 10.23 20.12
C LEU A 17 -32.36 8.98 20.60
N LEU A 18 -33.05 7.95 21.10
CA LEU A 18 -32.35 6.74 21.60
C LEU A 18 -31.89 5.79 20.49
N ALA A 19 -32.52 5.81 19.31
CA ALA A 19 -32.15 4.90 18.22
C ALA A 19 -30.86 5.32 17.50
N VAL A 20 -30.54 6.62 17.47
CA VAL A 20 -29.35 7.14 16.78
C VAL A 20 -28.07 6.87 17.58
N ALA A 21 -28.13 6.93 18.92
CA ALA A 21 -26.96 6.68 19.78
C ALA A 21 -26.49 5.21 19.73
N GLY A 22 -27.42 4.26 19.60
CA GLY A 22 -27.09 2.83 19.52
C GLY A 22 -26.33 2.45 18.24
N VAL A 23 -26.67 3.07 17.11
CA VAL A 23 -26.01 2.80 15.81
C VAL A 23 -24.60 3.41 15.76
N VAL A 24 -24.40 4.60 16.34
CA VAL A 24 -23.08 5.24 16.41
C VAL A 24 -22.13 4.44 17.32
N ALA A 25 -22.62 3.91 18.45
CA ALA A 25 -21.80 3.08 19.34
C ALA A 25 -21.37 1.76 18.68
N MET A 26 -22.23 1.15 17.86
CA MET A 26 -21.91 -0.11 17.17
C MET A 26 -20.89 0.06 16.03
N LEU A 27 -20.82 1.26 15.42
CA LEU A 27 -19.82 1.59 14.40
C LEU A 27 -18.40 1.82 14.96
N LEU A 28 -18.28 2.11 16.26
CA LEU A 28 -16.99 2.36 16.94
C LEU A 28 -16.32 1.08 17.50
N LEU A 29 -17.06 -0.03 17.53
CA LEU A 29 -16.61 -1.32 18.09
C LEU A 29 -16.09 -2.31 17.03
N VAL A 30 -16.17 -1.95 15.75
CA VAL A 30 -15.55 -2.72 14.67
C VAL A 30 -14.14 -2.15 14.48
N PRO A 31 -13.08 -2.75 15.05
CA PRO A 31 -11.72 -2.40 14.65
C PRO A 31 -11.65 -2.51 13.12
N PRO A 32 -11.06 -1.54 12.42
CA PRO A 32 -10.83 -1.69 10.99
C PRO A 32 -10.10 -3.03 10.83
N LYS A 33 -10.69 -3.95 10.06
CA LYS A 33 -9.94 -5.06 9.49
C LYS A 33 -8.93 -4.42 8.53
N GLY A 34 -7.85 -3.88 9.08
CA GLY A 34 -6.70 -3.44 8.32
C GLY A 34 -6.20 -4.67 7.60
N GLY A 35 -6.24 -4.67 6.27
CA GLY A 35 -5.75 -5.74 5.41
C GLY A 35 -4.22 -5.82 5.40
N GLY A 36 -3.59 -5.69 6.57
CA GLY A 36 -2.17 -5.89 6.76
C GLY A 36 -1.85 -7.38 6.87
N SER A 37 -0.60 -7.69 6.57
CA SER A 37 0.01 -9.02 6.72
C SER A 37 -0.02 -9.55 8.16
N GLY A 38 -0.24 -8.69 9.14
CA GLY A 38 -0.13 -9.01 10.57
C GLY A 38 1.30 -8.91 11.10
N ASP A 39 2.30 -8.73 10.23
CA ASP A 39 3.67 -8.37 10.58
C ASP A 39 3.84 -6.85 10.48
N PRO A 40 4.11 -6.13 11.60
CA PRO A 40 4.26 -4.68 11.60
C PRO A 40 5.34 -4.16 10.64
N LEU A 41 6.39 -4.94 10.38
CA LEU A 41 7.47 -4.55 9.48
C LEU A 41 7.03 -4.61 8.02
N VAL A 42 6.33 -5.67 7.65
CA VAL A 42 5.74 -5.86 6.32
C VAL A 42 4.67 -4.80 6.06
N ASP A 43 3.81 -4.51 7.05
CA ASP A 43 2.75 -3.49 6.93
C ASP A 43 3.33 -2.07 6.77
N ARG A 44 4.44 -1.77 7.45
CA ARG A 44 5.20 -0.54 7.22
C ARG A 44 5.82 -0.51 5.83
N GLY A 45 6.37 -1.63 5.36
CA GLY A 45 6.91 -1.78 4.01
C GLY A 45 5.88 -1.56 2.92
N GLU A 46 4.68 -2.12 3.08
CA GLU A 46 3.56 -1.93 2.17
C GLU A 46 3.16 -0.44 2.10
N SER A 47 3.14 0.23 3.26
CA SER A 47 2.83 1.66 3.33
C SER A 47 3.87 2.51 2.57
N ILE A 48 5.16 2.19 2.70
CA ILE A 48 6.23 2.83 1.94
C ILE A 48 6.05 2.57 0.44
N TYR A 49 5.79 1.31 0.06
CA TYR A 49 5.57 0.93 -1.33
C TYR A 49 4.45 1.73 -1.99
N ARG A 50 3.28 1.84 -1.32
CA ARG A 50 2.12 2.60 -1.83
C ARG A 50 2.46 4.06 -2.11
N VAL A 51 3.30 4.68 -1.28
CA VAL A 51 3.64 6.11 -1.40
C VAL A 51 4.77 6.36 -2.39
N ARG A 52 5.75 5.46 -2.47
CA ARG A 52 7.02 5.71 -3.18
C ARG A 52 7.17 4.93 -4.49
N CYS A 53 6.50 3.79 -4.63
CA CYS A 53 6.79 2.81 -5.69
C CYS A 53 5.56 2.54 -6.59
N MET A 54 4.36 2.53 -6.00
CA MET A 54 3.11 2.11 -6.66
C MET A 54 2.72 2.97 -7.87
N SER A 55 3.18 4.22 -7.95
CA SER A 55 2.93 5.07 -9.12
C SER A 55 3.57 4.51 -10.39
N CYS A 56 4.64 3.71 -10.25
CA CYS A 56 5.39 3.17 -11.39
C CYS A 56 5.36 1.64 -11.46
N HIS A 57 5.38 0.97 -10.30
CA HIS A 57 5.48 -0.47 -10.21
C HIS A 57 4.18 -1.11 -9.75
N ALA A 58 3.84 -2.25 -10.35
CA ALA A 58 2.81 -3.14 -9.84
C ALA A 58 3.42 -4.20 -8.89
N THR A 59 2.62 -4.65 -7.92
CA THR A 59 2.97 -5.78 -7.05
C THR A 59 2.80 -7.14 -7.74
N THR A 60 2.22 -7.14 -8.95
CA THR A 60 2.05 -8.32 -9.81
C THR A 60 3.17 -8.36 -10.87
N THR A 61 3.06 -9.26 -11.84
CA THR A 61 3.92 -9.29 -13.04
C THR A 61 3.52 -8.28 -14.11
N ALA A 62 2.40 -7.58 -13.93
CA ALA A 62 1.93 -6.57 -14.88
C ALA A 62 2.91 -5.40 -14.96
N SER A 63 3.14 -4.88 -16.16
CA SER A 63 4.03 -3.75 -16.39
C SER A 63 3.26 -2.50 -16.80
N GLY A 64 3.81 -1.34 -16.46
CA GLY A 64 3.27 -0.02 -16.78
C GLY A 64 4.40 0.96 -17.05
N ILE A 65 4.53 1.99 -16.21
CA ILE A 65 5.70 2.90 -16.25
C ILE A 65 6.98 2.13 -15.90
N GLY A 66 6.92 1.29 -14.87
CA GLY A 66 7.96 0.34 -14.50
C GLY A 66 7.51 -1.11 -14.67
N PRO A 67 8.43 -2.07 -14.53
CA PRO A 67 8.11 -3.49 -14.52
C PRO A 67 7.29 -3.87 -13.27
N GLY A 68 6.52 -4.95 -13.39
CA GLY A 68 5.95 -5.64 -12.24
C GLY A 68 7.04 -6.27 -11.36
N LEU A 69 6.83 -6.26 -10.03
CA LEU A 69 7.85 -6.68 -9.06
C LEU A 69 7.58 -8.06 -8.43
N ALA A 70 6.51 -8.73 -8.82
CA ALA A 70 6.22 -10.09 -8.36
C ALA A 70 7.38 -11.06 -8.64
N GLY A 71 7.81 -11.75 -7.59
CA GLY A 71 8.90 -12.72 -7.61
C GLY A 71 10.28 -12.14 -7.87
N LEU A 72 10.52 -10.86 -7.56
CA LEU A 72 11.87 -10.28 -7.60
C LEU A 72 12.89 -11.12 -6.83
N TYR A 73 12.52 -11.60 -5.64
CA TYR A 73 13.37 -12.42 -4.78
C TYR A 73 13.33 -13.92 -5.08
N GLN A 74 12.50 -14.36 -6.03
CA GLN A 74 12.45 -15.77 -6.42
C GLN A 74 13.65 -16.10 -7.33
N PRO A 75 14.14 -17.36 -7.34
CA PRO A 75 15.23 -17.78 -8.21
C PRO A 75 15.01 -17.38 -9.68
N GLY A 76 16.02 -16.77 -10.29
CA GLY A 76 15.96 -16.27 -11.67
C GLY A 76 15.29 -14.90 -11.85
N GLY A 77 14.60 -14.37 -10.84
CA GLY A 77 13.91 -13.08 -10.95
C GLY A 77 12.76 -13.08 -11.97
N PRO A 78 12.05 -11.97 -12.17
CA PRO A 78 10.98 -11.86 -13.17
C PRO A 78 11.53 -11.74 -14.59
N VAL A 79 10.86 -12.39 -15.54
CA VAL A 79 11.01 -12.07 -16.97
C VAL A 79 10.15 -10.84 -17.23
N LEU A 80 10.78 -9.78 -17.72
CA LEU A 80 10.18 -8.47 -17.93
C LEU A 80 9.56 -8.38 -19.34
N PRO A 81 8.79 -7.31 -19.64
CA PRO A 81 8.21 -7.13 -20.97
C PRO A 81 9.21 -7.26 -22.11
N SER A 82 8.72 -7.66 -23.28
CA SER A 82 9.52 -7.89 -24.48
C SER A 82 10.60 -8.98 -24.34
N GLY A 83 10.48 -9.84 -23.31
CA GLY A 83 11.39 -10.97 -23.08
C GLY A 83 12.71 -10.58 -22.45
N VAL A 84 12.81 -9.39 -21.85
CA VAL A 84 14.02 -8.99 -21.12
C VAL A 84 14.16 -9.82 -19.86
N ASP A 85 15.28 -10.54 -19.75
CA ASP A 85 15.62 -11.36 -18.59
C ASP A 85 17.00 -10.95 -18.08
N TYR A 86 17.05 -10.51 -16.82
CA TYR A 86 18.29 -10.13 -16.15
C TYR A 86 18.99 -11.33 -15.47
N GLY A 87 18.43 -12.54 -15.57
CA GLY A 87 19.05 -13.76 -15.05
C GLY A 87 19.20 -13.76 -13.54
N GLY A 88 18.18 -13.29 -12.81
CA GLY A 88 18.21 -13.17 -11.35
C GLY A 88 19.10 -12.05 -10.83
N LYS A 89 19.39 -11.04 -11.66
CA LYS A 89 20.15 -9.84 -11.30
C LYS A 89 19.31 -8.58 -11.41
N LEU A 90 19.79 -7.53 -10.80
CA LEU A 90 19.28 -6.18 -10.99
C LEU A 90 19.66 -5.66 -12.39
N PRO A 91 18.97 -4.63 -12.91
CA PRO A 91 19.29 -4.06 -14.23
C PRO A 91 20.72 -3.53 -14.40
N ASN A 92 21.40 -3.20 -13.30
CA ASN A 92 22.81 -2.81 -13.28
C ASN A 92 23.80 -4.00 -13.22
N GLY A 93 23.31 -5.25 -13.26
CA GLY A 93 24.12 -6.48 -13.25
C GLY A 93 24.46 -7.03 -11.86
N GLU A 94 24.14 -6.28 -10.80
CA GLU A 94 24.37 -6.70 -9.42
C GLU A 94 23.43 -7.85 -9.01
N PRO A 95 23.85 -8.76 -8.12
CA PRO A 95 22.95 -9.75 -7.55
C PRO A 95 21.82 -9.09 -6.76
N ILE A 96 20.67 -9.77 -6.67
CA ILE A 96 19.55 -9.31 -5.83
C ILE A 96 19.87 -9.64 -4.36
N THR A 97 20.61 -8.75 -3.71
CA THR A 97 20.78 -8.70 -2.24
C THR A 97 20.11 -7.46 -1.68
N ASP A 98 19.90 -7.42 -0.37
CA ASP A 98 19.24 -6.28 0.28
C ASP A 98 20.06 -4.99 0.15
N GLU A 99 21.38 -5.11 0.23
CA GLU A 99 22.32 -4.00 0.06
C GLU A 99 22.36 -3.50 -1.39
N ALA A 100 22.45 -4.43 -2.35
CA ALA A 100 22.52 -4.10 -3.77
C ALA A 100 21.20 -3.49 -4.26
N LEU A 101 20.06 -4.05 -3.84
CA LEU A 101 18.75 -3.50 -4.15
C LEU A 101 18.57 -2.11 -3.51
N GLY A 102 19.01 -1.93 -2.27
CA GLY A 102 19.00 -0.64 -1.60
C GLY A 102 19.81 0.43 -2.33
N ALA A 103 21.03 0.09 -2.76
CA ALA A 103 21.87 0.97 -3.57
C ALA A 103 21.19 1.32 -4.90
N PHE A 104 20.63 0.31 -5.59
CA PHE A 104 19.92 0.47 -6.84
C PHE A 104 18.70 1.39 -6.73
N ILE A 105 17.86 1.22 -5.70
CA ILE A 105 16.68 2.06 -5.46
C ILE A 105 17.08 3.53 -5.25
N ARG A 106 18.15 3.77 -4.48
CA ARG A 106 18.62 5.15 -4.18
C ARG A 106 19.26 5.82 -5.38
N GLN A 107 20.03 5.07 -6.16
CA GLN A 107 20.79 5.59 -7.29
C GLN A 107 19.91 5.76 -8.53
N GLY A 108 19.06 4.77 -8.82
CA GLY A 108 18.38 4.66 -10.10
C GLY A 108 19.34 4.43 -11.27
N GLY A 109 18.88 4.72 -12.50
CA GLY A 109 19.68 4.64 -13.71
C GLY A 109 18.86 4.41 -14.97
N SER A 110 19.53 4.36 -16.12
CA SER A 110 18.92 4.09 -17.43
C SER A 110 19.36 2.71 -17.93
N PHE A 111 18.39 1.86 -18.22
CA PHE A 111 18.58 0.44 -18.55
C PHE A 111 17.74 0.05 -19.77
N GLN A 112 17.81 -1.23 -20.15
CA GLN A 112 17.16 -1.76 -21.35
C GLN A 112 15.64 -1.52 -21.40
N ILE A 113 14.97 -1.48 -20.24
CA ILE A 113 13.51 -1.32 -20.14
C ILE A 113 13.07 0.09 -19.74
N GLY A 114 14.00 1.06 -19.69
CA GLY A 114 13.71 2.45 -19.34
C GLY A 114 14.58 3.00 -18.22
N THR A 115 14.15 4.13 -17.66
CA THR A 115 14.86 4.84 -16.59
C THR A 115 14.15 4.64 -15.26
N MET A 116 14.88 4.15 -14.27
CA MET A 116 14.44 4.15 -12.87
C MET A 116 15.00 5.40 -12.19
N VAL A 117 14.11 6.25 -11.69
CA VAL A 117 14.51 7.42 -10.90
C VAL A 117 15.00 6.95 -9.53
N GLY A 118 16.06 7.59 -9.03
CA GLY A 118 16.52 7.36 -7.66
C GLY A 118 15.47 7.80 -6.64
N VAL A 119 15.18 6.94 -5.67
CA VAL A 119 14.21 7.20 -4.60
C VAL A 119 14.98 7.40 -3.29
N PRO A 120 14.88 8.58 -2.65
CA PRO A 120 15.49 8.79 -1.34
C PRO A 120 14.75 7.94 -0.30
N ILE A 121 15.48 7.01 0.31
CA ILE A 121 14.96 6.10 1.33
C ILE A 121 16.03 5.84 2.38
N THR A 122 15.65 5.92 3.65
CA THR A 122 16.52 5.61 4.80
C THR A 122 16.75 4.10 4.91
N ASP A 123 17.74 3.68 5.70
CA ASP A 123 17.99 2.24 5.91
C ASP A 123 16.84 1.54 6.64
N GLU A 124 16.16 2.24 7.56
CA GLU A 124 15.01 1.67 8.27
C GLU A 124 13.81 1.47 7.34
N GLU A 125 13.53 2.45 6.49
CA GLU A 125 12.47 2.34 5.47
C GLU A 125 12.81 1.27 4.44
N LEU A 126 14.07 1.17 4.01
CA LEU A 126 14.52 0.13 3.09
C LEU A 126 14.30 -1.26 3.67
N ARG A 127 14.66 -1.49 4.95
CA ARG A 127 14.45 -2.77 5.62
C ARG A 127 12.97 -3.16 5.66
N ALA A 128 12.09 -2.21 5.95
CA ALA A 128 10.64 -2.44 5.93
C ALA A 128 10.14 -2.74 4.51
N LEU A 129 10.57 -1.95 3.52
CA LEU A 129 10.21 -2.15 2.12
C LEU A 129 10.65 -3.52 1.61
N ILE A 130 11.86 -3.96 1.93
CA ILE A 130 12.38 -5.30 1.58
C ILE A 130 11.53 -6.40 2.21
N ALA A 131 11.17 -6.27 3.48
CA ALA A 131 10.30 -7.25 4.15
C ALA A 131 8.97 -7.41 3.38
N TYR A 132 8.39 -6.30 2.92
CA TYR A 132 7.21 -6.32 2.06
C TYR A 132 7.48 -6.90 0.67
N MET A 133 8.55 -6.49 -0.01
CA MET A 133 8.87 -6.98 -1.36
C MET A 133 9.10 -8.50 -1.40
N ARG A 134 9.57 -9.10 -0.31
CA ARG A 134 9.73 -10.55 -0.18
C ARG A 134 8.41 -11.32 -0.12
N THR A 135 7.29 -10.66 0.15
CA THR A 135 5.95 -11.28 0.10
C THR A 135 5.36 -11.29 -1.31
N LEU A 136 5.99 -10.60 -2.26
CA LEU A 136 5.51 -10.52 -3.64
C LEU A 136 5.95 -11.76 -4.41
N GLU A 137 5.04 -12.71 -4.56
CA GLU A 137 5.21 -13.93 -5.37
C GLU A 137 4.54 -13.78 -6.75
N LYS A 138 5.00 -14.56 -7.74
CA LYS A 138 4.42 -14.60 -9.09
C LYS A 138 3.16 -15.46 -9.17
#